data_AF-A0A327R5F3-F1
#
_entry.id   AF-A0A327R5F3-F1
#
_cell.length_a   1.000
_cell.length_b   1.000
_cell.length_c   1.000
_cell.angle_alpha   90.00
_cell.angle_beta   90.00
_cell.angle_gamma   90.00
#
_symmetry.space_group_name_H-M   'P 1'
#
loop_
_entity.id
_entity.type
_entity.pdbx_description
1 polymer ?
#
loop_
_entity_poly.entity_id
_entity_poly.type
_entity_poly.pdbx_seq_one_letter_code
_entity_poly.pdbx_strand_id
1 'polypeptide(L)'
;MPWNKIIIGGLALLTILFGVDACRERRHASRILAENQRLLNENRDLRKSVSLTSETAQQIVDRHEVQATQPKFVEQRAYYRKNWRQFISINSNDYRTGLFGGIKNLKITVGNQTDYQLDNVVVEVQYLRSNGDQFKTESYTLRNVQPRSNGAIEAAGSRKGMKVKIRFVSITSQNMDFCWSVNKKVPPNTDDPYQCSNL
;
A
#
# COMPACT_ATOMS: atom_id res chain seq x y z
N MET A 1 85.88 -5.66 -52.79
CA MET A 1 85.24 -5.68 -51.45
C MET A 1 83.85 -5.02 -51.51
N PRO A 2 82.76 -5.78 -51.77
CA PRO A 2 81.40 -5.24 -51.91
C PRO A 2 80.58 -5.16 -50.60
N TRP A 3 81.12 -5.62 -49.47
CA TRP A 3 80.38 -5.80 -48.22
C TRP A 3 79.93 -4.49 -47.53
N ASN A 4 80.68 -3.39 -47.65
CA ASN A 4 80.36 -2.14 -46.94
C ASN A 4 79.09 -1.46 -47.48
N LYS A 5 78.79 -1.61 -48.79
CA LYS A 5 77.58 -1.04 -49.41
C LYS A 5 76.31 -1.77 -48.98
N ILE A 6 76.40 -3.07 -48.71
CA ILE A 6 75.27 -3.89 -48.25
C ILE A 6 74.92 -3.54 -46.79
N ILE A 7 75.93 -3.36 -45.93
CA ILE A 7 75.74 -3.00 -44.52
C ILE A 7 75.13 -1.59 -44.39
N ILE A 8 75.63 -0.61 -45.15
CA ILE A 8 75.09 0.77 -45.14
C ILE A 8 73.65 0.79 -45.66
N GLY A 9 73.34 0.03 -46.71
CA GLY A 9 71.98 -0.11 -47.24
C GLY A 9 71.02 -0.74 -46.23
N GLY A 10 71.46 -1.80 -45.52
CA GLY A 10 70.67 -2.45 -44.47
C GLY A 10 70.39 -1.54 -43.27
N LEU A 11 71.39 -0.77 -42.82
CA LEU A 11 71.23 0.19 -41.73
C LEU A 11 70.27 1.33 -42.10
N ALA A 12 70.36 1.87 -43.32
CA ALA A 12 69.44 2.91 -43.78
C ALA A 12 68.00 2.41 -43.89
N LEU A 13 67.81 1.15 -44.28
CA LEU A 13 66.48 0.55 -44.38
C LEU A 13 65.89 0.30 -42.98
N LEU A 14 66.71 -0.13 -42.02
CA LEU A 14 66.31 -0.26 -40.61
C LEU A 14 65.90 1.08 -39.99
N THR A 15 66.65 2.17 -40.20
CA THR A 15 66.28 3.48 -39.64
C THR A 15 64.99 4.04 -40.23
N ILE A 16 64.74 3.81 -41.52
CA ILE A 16 63.46 4.17 -42.16
C ILE A 16 62.31 3.34 -41.59
N LEU A 17 62.48 2.03 -41.44
CA LEU A 17 61.45 1.15 -40.86
C LEU A 17 61.12 1.55 -39.41
N PHE A 18 62.14 1.76 -38.56
CA PHE A 18 61.93 2.24 -37.19
C PHE A 18 61.30 3.64 -37.14
N GLY A 19 61.67 4.54 -38.05
CA GLY A 19 61.06 5.86 -38.16
C GLY A 19 59.58 5.80 -38.57
N VAL A 20 59.22 4.90 -39.47
CA VAL A 20 57.82 4.68 -39.90
C VAL A 20 56.99 4.05 -38.78
N ASP A 21 57.52 3.07 -38.04
CA ASP A 21 56.81 2.44 -36.93
C ASP A 21 56.59 3.40 -35.76
N ALA A 22 57.62 4.15 -35.37
CA ALA A 22 57.50 5.19 -34.35
C ALA A 22 56.48 6.29 -34.75
N CYS A 23 56.35 6.59 -36.04
CA CYS A 23 55.36 7.54 -36.54
C CYS A 23 53.93 6.93 -36.55
N ARG A 24 53.80 5.62 -36.82
CA ARG A 24 52.51 4.91 -36.74
C ARG A 24 51.99 4.81 -35.31
N GLU A 25 52.84 4.47 -34.34
CA GLU A 25 52.45 4.42 -32.92
C GLU A 25 52.02 5.80 -32.41
N ARG A 26 52.76 6.86 -32.75
CA ARG A 26 52.38 8.24 -32.39
C ARG A 26 51.02 8.65 -32.97
N ARG A 27 50.70 8.21 -34.20
CA ARG A 27 49.39 8.46 -34.82
C ARG A 27 48.27 7.62 -34.19
N HIS A 28 48.55 6.43 -33.69
CA HIS A 28 47.57 5.61 -32.96
C HIS A 28 47.29 6.17 -31.56
N ALA A 29 48.33 6.54 -30.82
CA ALA A 29 48.19 7.15 -29.51
C ALA A 29 47.40 8.47 -29.56
N SER A 30 47.64 9.30 -30.58
CA SER A 30 46.90 10.55 -30.75
C SER A 30 45.42 10.33 -31.10
N ARG A 31 45.09 9.29 -31.87
CA ARG A 31 43.69 8.90 -32.14
C ARG A 31 42.98 8.41 -30.90
N ILE A 32 43.61 7.52 -30.13
CA ILE A 32 43.04 7.00 -28.86
C ILE A 32 42.82 8.15 -27.87
N LEU A 33 43.76 9.10 -27.79
CA LEU A 33 43.61 10.25 -26.91
C LEU A 33 42.47 11.18 -27.36
N ALA A 34 42.35 11.43 -28.66
CA ALA A 34 41.26 12.24 -29.22
C ALA A 34 39.88 11.58 -28.99
N GLU A 35 39.80 10.26 -29.12
CA GLU A 35 38.58 9.49 -28.86
C GLU A 35 38.23 9.47 -27.37
N ASN A 36 39.22 9.32 -26.47
CA ASN A 36 38.99 9.43 -25.03
C ASN A 36 38.53 10.84 -24.64
N GLN A 37 39.12 11.90 -25.19
CA GLN A 37 38.68 13.27 -24.96
C GLN A 37 37.24 13.48 -25.44
N ARG A 38 36.89 12.92 -26.60
CA ARG A 38 35.53 12.94 -27.12
C ARG A 38 34.56 12.18 -26.20
N LEU A 39 34.89 10.95 -25.82
CA LEU A 39 34.08 10.11 -24.93
C LEU A 39 33.89 10.75 -23.55
N LEU A 40 34.88 11.51 -23.06
CA LEU A 40 34.77 12.29 -21.83
C LEU A 40 33.80 13.45 -21.97
N ASN A 41 33.81 14.15 -23.11
CA ASN A 41 32.86 15.23 -23.38
C ASN A 41 31.45 14.66 -23.55
N GLU A 42 31.28 13.57 -24.30
CA GLU A 42 30.00 12.87 -24.43
C GLU A 42 29.50 12.36 -23.07
N ASN A 43 30.37 11.81 -22.22
CA ASN A 43 29.98 11.42 -20.86
C ASN A 43 29.55 12.62 -20.02
N ARG A 44 30.27 13.74 -20.12
CA ARG A 44 29.94 14.96 -19.39
C ARG A 44 28.58 15.50 -19.84
N ASP A 45 28.29 15.47 -21.14
CA ASP A 45 27.04 15.95 -21.71
C ASP A 45 25.88 15.00 -21.42
N LEU A 46 26.11 13.68 -21.46
CA LEU A 46 25.16 12.67 -21.01
C LEU A 46 24.86 12.81 -19.51
N ARG A 47 25.86 13.09 -18.67
CA ARG A 47 25.64 13.35 -17.24
C ARG A 47 24.85 14.64 -17.01
N LYS A 48 25.06 15.67 -17.83
CA LYS A 48 24.27 16.90 -17.80
C LYS A 48 22.85 16.70 -18.29
N SER A 49 22.62 15.93 -19.34
CA SER A 49 21.26 15.61 -19.79
C SER A 49 20.55 14.73 -18.78
N VAL A 50 21.25 13.80 -18.13
CA VAL A 50 20.74 13.02 -17.00
C VAL A 50 20.45 13.92 -15.80
N SER A 51 21.29 14.91 -15.46
CA SER A 51 21.01 15.84 -14.36
C SER A 51 19.86 16.79 -14.69
N LEU A 52 19.79 17.32 -15.92
CA LEU A 52 18.67 18.15 -16.38
C LEU A 52 17.36 17.36 -16.43
N THR A 53 17.40 16.10 -16.88
CA THR A 53 16.27 15.16 -16.85
C THR A 53 15.93 14.77 -15.42
N SER A 54 16.92 14.62 -14.53
CA SER A 54 16.71 14.34 -13.11
C SER A 54 16.16 15.56 -12.37
N GLU A 55 16.55 16.78 -12.70
CA GLU A 55 16.04 18.02 -12.11
C GLU A 55 14.62 18.31 -12.61
N THR A 56 14.32 18.08 -13.89
CA THR A 56 12.95 18.15 -14.42
C THR A 56 12.07 16.99 -13.93
N ALA A 57 12.63 15.78 -13.84
CA ALA A 57 11.96 14.66 -13.20
C ALA A 57 11.72 14.99 -11.72
N GLN A 58 12.71 15.48 -10.97
CA GLN A 58 12.58 15.92 -9.57
C GLN A 58 11.56 17.05 -9.40
N GLN A 59 11.41 17.98 -10.35
CA GLN A 59 10.34 18.99 -10.28
C GLN A 59 8.94 18.40 -10.56
N ILE A 60 8.84 17.39 -11.41
CA ILE A 60 7.59 16.65 -11.66
C ILE A 60 7.30 15.72 -10.47
N VAL A 61 8.34 15.12 -9.89
CA VAL A 61 8.35 14.15 -8.79
C VAL A 61 8.12 14.86 -7.44
N ASP A 62 8.66 16.03 -7.15
CA ASP A 62 8.28 16.81 -5.96
C ASP A 62 6.81 17.27 -6.03
N ARG A 63 6.26 17.41 -7.24
CA ARG A 63 4.82 17.69 -7.44
C ARG A 63 3.95 16.41 -7.46
N HIS A 64 4.52 15.25 -7.79
CA HIS A 64 3.78 13.99 -7.99
C HIS A 64 4.10 12.86 -6.99
N GLU A 65 5.15 12.94 -6.17
CA GLU A 65 5.49 11.96 -5.12
C GLU A 65 4.62 12.16 -3.89
N VAL A 66 4.20 13.40 -3.62
CA VAL A 66 3.08 13.65 -2.70
C VAL A 66 1.80 12.95 -3.21
N GLN A 67 1.69 12.66 -4.50
CA GLN A 67 0.53 12.01 -5.14
C GLN A 67 0.75 10.55 -5.56
N ALA A 68 1.92 9.93 -5.40
CA ALA A 68 2.16 8.55 -5.86
C ALA A 68 1.98 7.51 -4.74
N THR A 69 2.17 7.88 -3.48
CA THR A 69 1.85 7.02 -2.32
C THR A 69 0.38 7.09 -1.91
N GLN A 70 -0.36 8.10 -2.34
CA GLN A 70 -1.76 8.29 -1.97
C GLN A 70 -2.80 7.47 -2.77
N PRO A 71 -2.72 7.29 -4.10
CA PRO A 71 -3.84 6.77 -4.89
C PRO A 71 -4.16 5.31 -4.52
N LYS A 72 -3.15 4.45 -4.37
CA LYS A 72 -3.37 3.05 -3.99
C LYS A 72 -3.99 2.91 -2.60
N PHE A 73 -3.53 3.69 -1.62
CA PHE A 73 -4.06 3.64 -0.26
C PHE A 73 -5.46 4.27 -0.16
N VAL A 74 -5.71 5.37 -0.87
CA VAL A 74 -7.04 6.00 -0.94
C VAL A 74 -8.04 5.06 -1.62
N GLU A 75 -7.62 4.41 -2.71
CA GLU A 75 -8.43 3.43 -3.43
C GLU A 75 -8.74 2.21 -2.56
N GLN A 76 -7.76 1.67 -1.83
CA GLN A 76 -7.97 0.53 -0.93
C GLN A 76 -8.94 0.87 0.22
N ARG A 77 -8.77 2.05 0.86
CA ARG A 77 -9.70 2.51 1.91
C ARG A 77 -11.11 2.65 1.35
N ALA A 78 -11.27 3.34 0.23
CA ALA A 78 -12.56 3.51 -0.43
C ALA A 78 -13.20 2.16 -0.79
N TYR A 79 -12.42 1.21 -1.28
CA TYR A 79 -12.89 -0.14 -1.59
C TYR A 79 -13.45 -0.85 -0.36
N TYR A 80 -12.71 -0.86 0.76
CA TYR A 80 -13.22 -1.45 2.01
C TYR A 80 -14.47 -0.73 2.53
N ARG A 81 -14.52 0.61 2.44
CA ARG A 81 -15.69 1.36 2.88
C ARG A 81 -16.93 1.02 2.07
N LYS A 82 -16.84 1.07 0.75
CA LYS A 82 -17.97 0.77 -0.16
C LYS A 82 -18.46 -0.67 0.02
N ASN A 83 -17.55 -1.61 0.32
CA ASN A 83 -17.84 -3.04 0.42
C ASN A 83 -17.78 -3.58 1.87
N TRP A 84 -17.92 -2.74 2.88
CA TRP A 84 -17.59 -3.08 4.27
C TRP A 84 -18.30 -4.33 4.80
N ARG A 85 -19.52 -4.62 4.33
CA ARG A 85 -20.31 -5.79 4.74
C ARG A 85 -19.65 -7.13 4.39
N GLN A 86 -18.74 -7.14 3.41
CA GLN A 86 -17.99 -8.33 3.03
C GLN A 86 -16.81 -8.60 3.98
N PHE A 87 -16.33 -7.57 4.68
CA PHE A 87 -15.12 -7.63 5.50
C PHE A 87 -15.40 -7.52 7.00
N ILE A 88 -16.51 -6.91 7.39
CA ILE A 88 -16.90 -6.74 8.79
C ILE A 88 -18.16 -7.56 9.05
N SER A 89 -18.04 -8.53 9.96
CA SER A 89 -19.12 -9.46 10.29
C SER A 89 -19.45 -9.44 11.77
N ILE A 90 -20.66 -9.88 12.11
CA ILE A 90 -21.13 -10.03 13.48
C ILE A 90 -21.77 -11.39 13.64
N ASN A 91 -21.36 -12.10 14.69
CA ASN A 91 -21.84 -13.44 15.00
C ASN A 91 -22.03 -13.59 16.51
N SER A 92 -22.83 -14.56 16.92
CA SER A 92 -22.88 -15.05 18.30
C SER A 92 -22.31 -16.45 18.40
N ASN A 93 -21.88 -16.84 19.60
CA ASN A 93 -21.64 -18.24 19.91
C ASN A 93 -22.95 -19.03 20.07
N ASP A 94 -22.80 -20.35 20.25
CA ASP A 94 -23.87 -21.21 20.74
C ASP A 94 -24.12 -20.93 22.23
N TYR A 95 -25.05 -20.02 22.50
CA TYR A 95 -25.49 -19.68 23.84
C TYR A 95 -26.47 -20.72 24.39
N ARG A 96 -26.61 -20.78 25.71
CA ARG A 96 -27.47 -21.78 26.37
C ARG A 96 -28.84 -21.20 26.70
N THR A 97 -29.88 -21.97 26.43
CA THR A 97 -31.26 -21.65 26.81
C THR A 97 -31.87 -22.75 27.68
N GLY A 98 -32.62 -22.36 28.73
CA GLY A 98 -33.34 -23.30 29.59
C GLY A 98 -34.72 -23.68 29.05
N LEU A 99 -35.32 -24.76 29.60
CA LEU A 99 -36.65 -25.25 29.23
C LEU A 99 -37.76 -24.21 29.49
N PHE A 100 -37.61 -23.41 30.55
CA PHE A 100 -38.51 -22.29 30.90
C PHE A 100 -38.00 -20.95 30.37
N GLY A 101 -37.09 -20.98 29.40
CA GLY A 101 -36.42 -19.83 28.82
C GLY A 101 -35.21 -19.34 29.61
N GLY A 102 -34.76 -18.15 29.22
CA GLY A 102 -33.53 -17.53 29.68
C GLY A 102 -32.35 -17.83 28.75
N ILE A 103 -31.40 -16.91 28.70
CA ILE A 103 -30.17 -16.98 27.89
C ILE A 103 -28.98 -16.79 28.83
N LYS A 104 -27.99 -17.67 28.70
CA LYS A 104 -26.73 -17.62 29.46
C LYS A 104 -25.53 -17.84 28.53
N ASN A 105 -24.37 -17.29 28.93
CA ASN A 105 -23.09 -17.39 28.22
C ASN A 105 -23.20 -16.94 26.76
N LEU A 106 -23.90 -15.82 26.54
CA LEU A 106 -24.00 -15.21 25.22
C LEU A 106 -22.77 -14.35 24.99
N LYS A 107 -22.01 -14.68 23.96
CA LYS A 107 -20.84 -13.94 23.50
C LYS A 107 -21.08 -13.45 22.08
N ILE A 108 -20.83 -12.17 21.87
CA ILE A 108 -20.91 -11.54 20.55
C ILE A 108 -19.48 -11.41 20.02
N THR A 109 -19.28 -11.81 18.77
CA THR A 109 -18.00 -11.71 18.08
C THR A 109 -18.18 -10.82 16.86
N VAL A 110 -17.31 -9.81 16.73
CA VAL A 110 -17.17 -8.99 15.53
C VAL A 110 -15.91 -9.40 14.80
N GLY A 111 -16.03 -9.84 13.56
CA GLY A 111 -14.90 -10.14 12.70
C GLY A 111 -14.51 -8.92 11.88
N ASN A 112 -13.22 -8.59 11.87
CA ASN A 112 -12.64 -7.54 11.06
C ASN A 112 -11.62 -8.15 10.09
N GLN A 113 -12.01 -8.30 8.83
CA GLN A 113 -11.15 -8.79 7.75
C GLN A 113 -10.50 -7.66 6.94
N THR A 114 -10.65 -6.41 7.37
CA THR A 114 -9.95 -5.27 6.75
C THR A 114 -8.51 -5.20 7.22
N ASP A 115 -7.70 -4.43 6.49
CA ASP A 115 -6.33 -4.09 6.87
C ASP A 115 -6.24 -2.95 7.91
N TYR A 116 -7.40 -2.46 8.39
CA TYR A 116 -7.49 -1.32 9.31
C TYR A 116 -8.14 -1.73 10.62
N GLN A 117 -7.73 -1.10 11.72
CA GLN A 117 -8.38 -1.30 13.03
C GLN A 117 -9.79 -0.69 13.01
N LEU A 118 -10.78 -1.34 13.63
CA LEU A 118 -12.07 -0.73 13.94
C LEU A 118 -12.01 -0.14 15.36
N ASP A 119 -12.21 1.17 15.48
CA ASP A 119 -12.03 1.88 16.74
C ASP A 119 -13.22 1.67 17.66
N ASN A 120 -14.44 1.83 17.12
CA ASN A 120 -15.68 1.56 17.85
C ASN A 120 -16.67 0.83 16.95
N VAL A 121 -17.14 -0.32 17.43
CA VAL A 121 -18.21 -1.10 16.83
C VAL A 121 -19.33 -1.22 17.85
N VAL A 122 -20.45 -0.55 17.58
CA VAL A 122 -21.64 -0.59 18.42
C VAL A 122 -22.61 -1.59 17.83
N VAL A 123 -23.04 -2.53 18.65
CA VAL A 123 -23.96 -3.61 18.28
C VAL A 123 -25.17 -3.56 19.21
N GLU A 124 -26.34 -3.86 18.66
CA GLU A 124 -27.56 -4.01 19.43
C GLU A 124 -27.96 -5.49 19.47
N VAL A 125 -28.27 -5.97 20.67
CA VAL A 125 -28.80 -7.30 20.93
C VAL A 125 -30.25 -7.17 21.38
N GLN A 126 -31.15 -7.71 20.58
CA GLN A 126 -32.56 -7.85 20.93
C GLN A 126 -32.80 -9.27 21.45
N TYR A 127 -33.22 -9.38 22.70
CA TYR A 127 -33.61 -10.63 23.34
C TYR A 127 -35.09 -10.86 23.09
N LEU A 128 -35.42 -11.95 22.41
CA LEU A 128 -36.78 -12.30 22.03
C LEU A 128 -37.31 -13.47 22.86
N ARG A 129 -38.60 -13.47 23.15
CA ARG A 129 -39.32 -14.61 23.75
C ARG A 129 -39.50 -15.73 22.71
N SER A 130 -40.01 -16.89 23.13
CA SER A 130 -40.33 -18.02 22.24
C SER A 130 -41.26 -17.64 21.09
N ASN A 131 -42.26 -16.81 21.38
CA ASN A 131 -43.23 -16.30 20.41
C ASN A 131 -42.66 -15.22 19.46
N GLY A 132 -41.41 -14.78 19.67
CA GLY A 132 -40.75 -13.76 18.85
C GLY A 132 -40.86 -12.34 19.38
N ASP A 133 -41.64 -12.09 20.43
CA ASP A 133 -41.77 -10.75 21.02
C ASP A 133 -40.45 -10.26 21.63
N GLN A 134 -40.16 -8.98 21.42
CA GLN A 134 -39.02 -8.34 22.07
C GLN A 134 -39.24 -8.28 23.59
N PHE A 135 -38.34 -8.90 24.33
CA PHE A 135 -38.32 -8.85 25.79
C PHE A 135 -37.43 -7.72 26.33
N LYS A 136 -36.23 -7.61 25.78
CA LYS A 136 -35.22 -6.63 26.19
C LYS A 136 -34.31 -6.31 25.01
N THR A 137 -33.78 -5.11 24.99
CA THR A 137 -32.72 -4.71 24.05
C THR A 137 -31.55 -4.13 24.83
N GLU A 138 -30.34 -4.48 24.42
CA GLU A 138 -29.09 -3.94 24.98
C GLU A 138 -28.14 -3.53 23.86
N SER A 139 -27.26 -2.58 24.16
CA SER A 139 -26.21 -2.14 23.25
C SER A 139 -24.85 -2.41 23.84
N TYR A 140 -23.95 -2.95 23.03
CA TYR A 140 -22.57 -3.25 23.40
C TYR A 140 -21.63 -2.50 22.47
N THR A 141 -20.51 -2.04 23.02
CA THR A 141 -19.46 -1.38 22.25
C THR A 141 -18.19 -2.20 22.34
N LEU A 142 -17.74 -2.73 21.20
CA LEU A 142 -16.40 -3.30 21.07
C LEU A 142 -15.46 -2.20 20.60
N ARG A 143 -14.33 -2.05 21.29
CA ARG A 143 -13.30 -1.06 20.96
C ARG A 143 -12.05 -1.75 20.45
N ASN A 144 -11.32 -1.07 19.55
CA ASN A 144 -10.00 -1.47 19.08
C ASN A 144 -9.95 -2.90 18.49
N VAL A 145 -10.90 -3.26 17.64
CA VAL A 145 -10.89 -4.56 16.93
C VAL A 145 -9.76 -4.53 15.90
N GLN A 146 -8.72 -5.33 16.16
CA GLN A 146 -7.49 -5.30 15.37
C GLN A 146 -7.72 -5.70 13.90
N PRO A 147 -6.86 -5.25 12.96
CA PRO A 147 -6.89 -5.71 11.57
C PRO A 147 -6.84 -7.23 11.48
N ARG A 148 -7.54 -7.82 10.50
CA ARG A 148 -7.56 -9.26 10.22
C ARG A 148 -7.79 -10.13 11.47
N SER A 149 -8.64 -9.68 12.39
CA SER A 149 -8.86 -10.32 13.68
C SER A 149 -10.32 -10.32 14.09
N ASN A 150 -10.62 -10.92 15.25
CA ASN A 150 -11.95 -10.92 15.85
C ASN A 150 -11.90 -10.22 17.21
N GLY A 151 -12.86 -9.33 17.46
CA GLY A 151 -13.16 -8.79 18.78
C GLY A 151 -14.34 -9.53 19.38
N ALA A 152 -14.34 -9.77 20.69
CA ALA A 152 -15.46 -10.42 21.37
C ALA A 152 -15.85 -9.69 22.66
N ILE A 153 -17.14 -9.74 22.98
CA ILE A 153 -17.68 -9.22 24.24
C ILE A 153 -18.73 -10.18 24.80
N GLU A 154 -18.70 -10.38 26.11
CA GLU A 154 -19.75 -11.10 26.83
C GLU A 154 -20.98 -10.21 26.96
N ALA A 155 -22.11 -10.72 26.51
CA ALA A 155 -23.39 -10.06 26.62
C ALA A 155 -24.12 -10.52 27.88
N ALA A 156 -24.94 -9.63 28.43
CA ALA A 156 -25.76 -9.95 29.59
C ALA A 156 -26.70 -11.12 29.29
N GLY A 157 -26.89 -11.96 30.31
CA GLY A 157 -27.91 -13.00 30.24
C GLY A 157 -29.32 -12.41 30.21
N SER A 158 -30.29 -13.22 29.81
CA SER A 158 -31.70 -12.87 29.89
C SER A 158 -32.45 -13.88 30.75
N ARG A 159 -33.44 -13.43 31.52
CA ARG A 159 -34.29 -14.33 32.31
C ARG A 159 -35.47 -14.90 31.53
N LYS A 160 -35.93 -14.20 30.49
CA LYS A 160 -37.12 -14.55 29.72
C LYS A 160 -36.86 -14.68 28.21
N GLY A 161 -35.72 -14.19 27.73
CA GLY A 161 -35.32 -14.35 26.34
C GLY A 161 -34.97 -15.80 26.02
N MET A 162 -35.23 -16.22 24.78
CA MET A 162 -34.95 -17.56 24.24
C MET A 162 -34.26 -17.50 22.88
N LYS A 163 -34.36 -16.36 22.18
CA LYS A 163 -33.66 -16.11 20.92
C LYS A 163 -33.01 -14.73 20.98
N VAL A 164 -31.96 -14.52 20.19
CA VAL A 164 -31.36 -13.20 20.00
C VAL A 164 -31.39 -12.80 18.54
N LYS A 165 -31.63 -11.51 18.30
CA LYS A 165 -31.32 -10.85 17.02
C LYS A 165 -30.24 -9.83 17.28
N ILE A 166 -29.19 -9.85 16.46
CA ILE A 166 -28.04 -8.97 16.63
C ILE A 166 -27.87 -8.16 15.35
N ARG A 167 -27.61 -6.86 15.50
CA ARG A 167 -27.38 -5.96 14.38
C ARG A 167 -26.33 -4.92 14.72
N PHE A 168 -25.62 -4.43 13.72
CA PHE A 168 -24.78 -3.27 13.87
C PHE A 168 -25.64 -2.00 14.06
N VAL A 169 -25.16 -1.10 14.92
CA VAL A 169 -25.72 0.24 15.13
C VAL A 169 -24.79 1.28 14.51
N SER A 170 -23.50 1.18 14.78
CA SER A 170 -22.47 2.04 14.19
C SER A 170 -21.10 1.37 14.16
N ILE A 171 -20.29 1.74 13.18
CA ILE A 171 -18.90 1.29 13.03
C ILE A 171 -18.06 2.51 12.67
N THR A 172 -16.93 2.67 13.36
CA THR A 172 -15.96 3.74 13.10
C THR A 172 -14.55 3.18 12.98
N SER A 173 -13.77 3.73 12.05
CA SER A 173 -12.34 3.48 11.89
C SER A 173 -11.67 4.74 11.34
N GLN A 174 -10.85 5.40 12.15
CA GLN A 174 -10.07 6.58 11.78
C GLN A 174 -9.05 6.22 10.70
N ASN A 175 -8.35 5.09 10.86
CA ASN A 175 -7.32 4.64 9.92
C ASN A 175 -7.92 4.23 8.56
N MET A 176 -9.19 3.81 8.52
CA MET A 176 -9.92 3.55 7.27
C MET A 176 -10.68 4.78 6.76
N ASP A 177 -10.77 5.86 7.55
CA ASP A 177 -11.67 7.01 7.31
C ASP A 177 -13.11 6.54 7.06
N PHE A 178 -13.57 5.62 7.91
CA PHE A 178 -14.86 4.95 7.78
C PHE A 178 -15.78 5.30 8.94
N CYS A 179 -16.94 5.82 8.59
CA CYS A 179 -18.01 6.17 9.51
C CYS A 179 -19.33 5.66 8.95
N TRP A 180 -19.83 4.58 9.54
CA TRP A 180 -21.13 4.01 9.23
C TRP A 180 -22.02 4.02 10.48
N SER A 181 -23.30 4.36 10.32
CA SER A 181 -24.31 4.13 11.34
C SER A 181 -25.68 3.96 10.69
N VAL A 182 -26.59 3.31 11.41
CA VAL A 182 -27.98 3.09 10.94
C VAL A 182 -28.73 4.39 10.67
N ASN A 183 -28.33 5.49 11.33
CA ASN A 183 -28.98 6.80 11.22
C ASN A 183 -28.18 7.80 10.38
N LYS A 184 -27.06 7.39 9.77
CA LYS A 184 -26.24 8.30 8.95
C LYS A 184 -27.04 8.72 7.72
N LYS A 185 -27.29 10.03 7.58
CA LYS A 185 -27.87 10.60 6.36
C LYS A 185 -26.77 10.71 5.31
N VAL A 186 -27.02 10.14 4.14
CA VAL A 186 -26.12 10.19 3.00
C VAL A 186 -26.68 11.18 1.98
N PRO A 187 -25.94 12.22 1.57
CA PRO A 187 -26.38 13.10 0.50
C PRO A 187 -26.62 12.32 -0.80
N PRO A 188 -27.66 12.65 -1.58
CA PRO A 188 -27.87 12.03 -2.88
C PRO A 188 -26.64 12.26 -3.77
N ASN A 189 -26.27 11.25 -4.57
CA ASN A 189 -25.13 11.27 -5.50
C ASN A 189 -23.73 11.31 -4.87
N THR A 190 -23.55 10.75 -3.67
CA THR A 190 -22.21 10.59 -3.05
C THR A 190 -21.56 9.28 -3.51
N ASP A 191 -20.36 9.35 -4.10
CA ASP A 191 -19.61 8.16 -4.57
C ASP A 191 -19.11 7.26 -3.42
N ASP A 192 -18.71 7.84 -2.28
CA ASP A 192 -18.34 7.12 -1.06
C ASP A 192 -19.18 7.60 0.15
N PRO A 193 -20.36 7.00 0.38
CA PRO A 193 -21.28 7.46 1.43
C PRO A 193 -20.79 7.16 2.85
N TYR A 194 -19.79 6.30 2.99
CA TYR A 194 -19.33 5.82 4.30
C TYR A 194 -18.00 6.44 4.74
N GLN A 195 -17.41 7.27 3.89
CA GLN A 195 -16.32 8.15 4.31
C GLN A 195 -16.75 9.02 5.50
N CYS A 196 -15.86 9.29 6.45
CA CYS A 196 -16.17 10.25 7.50
C CYS A 196 -16.15 11.66 6.90
N SER A 197 -17.33 12.26 6.72
CA SER A 197 -17.41 13.71 6.61
C SER A 197 -16.96 14.28 7.96
N ASN A 198 -16.05 15.27 7.96
CA ASN A 198 -15.63 15.97 9.18
C ASN A 198 -16.85 16.19 10.09
N LEU A 199 -16.79 15.62 11.30
CA LEU A 199 -17.82 15.75 12.33
C LEU A 199 -18.01 17.22 12.73
#